data_AF-A0A452RJW5-F1
#
_entry.id   AF-A0A452RJW5-F1
#
_cell.length_a   1.000
_cell.length_b   1.000
_cell.length_c   1.000
_cell.angle_alpha   90.00
_cell.angle_beta   90.00
_cell.angle_gamma   90.00
#
_symmetry.space_group_name_H-M   'P 1'
#
loop_
_entity.id
_entity.type
_entity.pdbx_description
1 polymer ?
#
loop_
_entity_poly.entity_id
_entity_poly.type
_entity_poly.pdbx_seq_one_letter_code
_entity_poly.pdbx_strand_id
1 'polypeptide(L)'
;MLREPRNHGLFAWRALTLLGQMKRMSASSCDGYTHDFAFPKEVVDGKQLQKAQALSVVHVMNQKIFHVFCTEPSSAAWNTTLLEEFCSGLSEQLSALEACPMQAARVGETPGMNVDSILRNYFQRISLYLQEKQYSPCAWETVRAEIMKPLFSSTILQEGLRRKK
;
A
#
# COMPACT_ATOMS: atom_id res chain seq x y z
N MET A 1 -21.24 -11.30 16.79
CA MET A 1 -21.13 -9.98 16.13
C MET A 1 -19.65 -9.65 15.97
N LEU A 2 -19.10 -9.78 14.76
CA LEU A 2 -17.69 -9.45 14.52
C LEU A 2 -17.55 -7.93 14.39
N ARG A 3 -16.81 -7.30 15.30
CA ARG A 3 -16.65 -5.85 15.38
C ARG A 3 -15.74 -5.38 14.25
N GLU A 4 -16.30 -4.63 13.31
CA GLU A 4 -15.53 -3.94 12.28
C GLU A 4 -14.69 -2.82 12.93
N PRO A 5 -13.38 -2.74 12.66
CA PRO A 5 -12.56 -1.72 13.30
C PRO A 5 -12.95 -0.35 12.74
N ARG A 6 -13.24 0.58 13.66
CA ARG A 6 -13.54 1.98 13.31
C ARG A 6 -12.27 2.59 12.68
N ASN A 7 -12.44 3.29 11.56
CA ASN A 7 -11.47 4.19 10.91
C ASN A 7 -10.58 3.69 9.75
N HIS A 8 -10.71 2.46 9.25
CA HIS A 8 -9.84 1.99 8.15
C HIS A 8 -9.84 2.88 6.89
N GLY A 9 -11.02 3.32 6.42
CA GLY A 9 -11.17 4.21 5.27
C GLY A 9 -10.53 5.59 5.42
N LEU A 10 -10.43 6.09 6.66
CA LEU A 10 -9.82 7.39 6.95
C LEU A 10 -8.30 7.34 6.78
N PHE A 11 -7.70 6.18 7.08
CA PHE A 11 -6.26 6.01 6.98
C PHE A 11 -5.75 6.07 5.54
N ALA A 12 -6.34 5.29 4.61
CA ALA A 12 -5.83 5.25 3.24
C ALA A 12 -5.93 6.62 2.55
N TRP A 13 -6.96 7.41 2.88
CA TRP A 13 -7.05 8.82 2.47
C TRP A 13 -5.95 9.68 3.08
N ARG A 14 -5.68 9.58 4.38
CA ARG A 14 -4.58 10.30 5.03
C ARG A 14 -3.22 9.94 4.42
N ALA A 15 -2.97 8.65 4.17
CA ALA A 15 -1.76 8.15 3.54
C ALA A 15 -1.58 8.71 2.12
N LEU A 16 -2.64 8.78 1.31
CA LEU A 16 -2.62 9.42 -0.01
C LEU A 16 -2.30 10.92 0.09
N THR A 17 -2.90 11.62 1.05
CA THR A 17 -2.61 13.05 1.28
C THR A 17 -1.14 13.28 1.64
N LEU A 18 -0.60 12.48 2.57
CA LEU A 18 0.81 12.56 2.98
C LEU A 18 1.76 12.28 1.82
N LEU A 19 1.53 11.23 1.04
CA LEU A 19 2.32 10.96 -0.17
C LEU A 19 2.21 12.05 -1.24
N GLY A 20 1.07 12.75 -1.30
CA GLY A 20 0.89 13.93 -2.14
C GLY A 20 1.79 15.09 -1.67
N GLN A 21 1.81 15.35 -0.36
CA GLN A 21 2.64 16.39 0.27
C GLN A 21 4.14 16.07 0.21
N MET A 22 4.53 14.80 0.21
CA MET A 22 5.92 14.37 0.08
C MET A 22 6.50 14.57 -1.33
N LYS A 23 5.68 14.91 -2.34
CA LYS A 23 6.15 15.17 -3.70
C LYS A 23 7.14 16.34 -3.72
N ARG A 24 8.34 16.11 -4.22
CA ARG A 24 9.44 17.08 -4.33
C ARG A 24 9.64 17.61 -5.75
N MET A 25 9.28 16.84 -6.78
CA MET A 25 9.47 17.24 -8.18
C MET A 25 8.36 16.76 -9.11
N SER A 26 8.29 17.31 -10.32
CA SER A 26 7.35 16.85 -11.34
C SER A 26 7.86 15.58 -12.02
N ALA A 27 6.92 14.75 -12.52
CA ALA A 27 7.29 13.55 -13.28
C ALA A 27 8.12 13.87 -14.54
N SER A 28 7.92 15.06 -15.12
CA SER A 28 8.67 15.55 -16.29
C SER A 28 10.14 15.88 -15.98
N SER A 29 10.55 15.95 -14.72
CA SER A 29 11.95 16.20 -14.34
C SER A 29 12.79 14.91 -14.31
N CYS A 30 12.16 13.74 -14.47
CA CYS A 30 12.78 12.43 -14.30
C CYS A 30 12.77 11.61 -15.59
N ASP A 31 13.38 12.15 -16.65
CA ASP A 31 13.56 11.46 -17.92
C ASP A 31 14.33 10.14 -17.74
N GLY A 32 13.85 9.05 -18.35
CA GLY A 32 14.47 7.72 -18.24
C GLY A 32 14.18 6.97 -16.92
N TYR A 33 13.29 7.49 -16.08
CA TYR A 33 12.80 6.83 -14.86
C TYR A 33 11.37 6.29 -15.00
N THR A 34 10.78 6.34 -16.20
CA THR A 34 9.53 5.64 -16.49
C THR A 34 9.74 4.14 -16.33
N HIS A 35 8.89 3.49 -15.54
CA HIS A 35 8.92 2.05 -15.34
C HIS A 35 7.50 1.53 -15.14
N ASP A 36 7.18 0.41 -15.78
CA ASP A 36 5.93 -0.29 -15.54
C ASP A 36 6.15 -1.39 -14.48
N PHE A 37 5.67 -1.12 -13.27
CA PHE A 37 5.73 -2.09 -12.17
C PHE A 37 4.70 -3.22 -12.30
N ALA A 38 3.82 -3.17 -13.32
CA ALA A 38 2.72 -4.09 -13.52
C ALA A 38 1.84 -4.19 -12.26
N PHE A 39 1.20 -3.08 -11.90
CA PHE A 39 0.26 -3.02 -10.78
C PHE A 39 -0.90 -4.01 -11.00
N PRO A 40 -1.12 -4.98 -10.10
CA PRO A 40 -2.05 -6.07 -10.33
C PRO A 40 -3.49 -5.65 -10.00
N LYS A 41 -4.12 -4.88 -10.89
CA LYS A 41 -5.45 -4.30 -10.69
C LYS A 41 -6.52 -5.38 -10.44
N GLU A 42 -6.39 -6.54 -11.07
CA GLU A 42 -7.38 -7.61 -11.06
C GLU A 42 -7.55 -8.24 -9.68
N VAL A 43 -6.48 -8.28 -8.86
CA VAL A 43 -6.54 -8.85 -7.50
C VAL A 43 -6.89 -7.82 -6.43
N VAL A 44 -6.89 -6.53 -6.79
CA VAL A 44 -7.23 -5.43 -5.87
C VAL A 44 -8.57 -4.76 -6.22
N ASP A 45 -9.14 -5.01 -7.40
CA ASP A 45 -10.50 -4.57 -7.76
C ASP A 45 -11.51 -5.42 -6.97
N GLY A 46 -11.86 -4.96 -5.77
CA GLY A 46 -12.65 -5.70 -4.78
C GLY A 46 -14.07 -6.11 -5.16
N LYS A 47 -14.46 -6.00 -6.42
CA LYS A 47 -15.75 -6.48 -6.95
C LYS A 47 -15.97 -7.96 -6.67
N GLN A 48 -14.90 -8.76 -6.66
CA GLN A 48 -14.98 -10.21 -6.43
C GLN A 48 -14.51 -10.67 -5.04
N LEU A 49 -13.97 -9.77 -4.20
CA LEU A 49 -13.41 -10.16 -2.90
C LEU A 49 -14.49 -10.24 -1.82
N GLN A 50 -14.43 -11.31 -1.02
CA GLN A 50 -15.13 -11.39 0.26
C GLN A 50 -14.50 -10.42 1.27
N LYS A 51 -15.24 -10.08 2.33
CA LYS A 51 -14.80 -9.10 3.33
C LYS A 51 -13.44 -9.43 3.97
N ALA A 52 -13.25 -10.69 4.38
CA ALA A 52 -11.99 -11.14 4.96
C ALA A 52 -10.83 -11.08 3.97
N GLN A 53 -11.06 -11.42 2.69
CA GLN A 53 -10.07 -11.34 1.63
C GLN A 53 -9.67 -9.90 1.34
N ALA A 54 -10.63 -8.98 1.24
CA ALA A 54 -10.34 -7.56 1.06
C ALA A 54 -9.51 -6.98 2.22
N LEU A 55 -9.80 -7.36 3.47
CA LEU A 55 -9.01 -6.96 4.63
C LEU A 55 -7.59 -7.54 4.59
N SER A 56 -7.42 -8.80 4.17
CA SER A 56 -6.11 -9.44 3.98
C SER A 56 -5.30 -8.73 2.89
N VAL A 57 -5.92 -8.39 1.76
CA VAL A 57 -5.28 -7.63 0.67
C VAL A 57 -4.80 -6.27 1.14
N VAL A 58 -5.64 -5.53 1.88
CA VAL A 58 -5.26 -4.24 2.48
C VAL A 58 -4.09 -4.41 3.46
N HIS A 59 -4.14 -5.42 4.33
CA HIS A 59 -3.06 -5.71 5.29
C HIS A 59 -1.73 -5.98 4.59
N VAL A 60 -1.71 -6.86 3.58
CA VAL A 60 -0.49 -7.18 2.82
C VAL A 60 0.05 -5.96 2.09
N MET A 61 -0.81 -5.15 1.45
CA MET A 61 -0.36 -3.92 0.78
C MET A 61 0.26 -2.93 1.77
N ASN A 62 -0.39 -2.68 2.90
CA ASN A 62 0.15 -1.77 3.93
C ASN A 62 1.48 -2.26 4.47
N GLN A 63 1.60 -3.56 4.71
CA GLN A 63 2.84 -4.17 5.19
C GLN A 63 3.95 -3.91 4.16
N LYS A 64 3.70 -4.17 2.87
CA LYS A 64 4.70 -3.96 1.82
C LYS A 64 5.05 -2.49 1.61
N ILE A 65 4.08 -1.58 1.68
CA ILE A 65 4.33 -0.14 1.61
C ILE A 65 5.21 0.31 2.79
N PHE A 66 4.94 -0.17 4.00
CA PHE A 66 5.77 0.10 5.17
C PHE A 66 7.23 -0.34 4.93
N HIS A 67 7.44 -1.53 4.37
CA HIS A 67 8.79 -2.03 4.07
C HIS A 67 9.50 -1.26 2.94
N VAL A 68 8.78 -0.50 2.11
CA VAL A 68 9.38 0.38 1.10
C VAL A 68 9.74 1.73 1.72
N PHE A 69 8.80 2.39 2.41
CA PHE A 69 8.98 3.77 2.87
C PHE A 69 9.64 3.91 4.23
N CYS A 70 9.45 2.96 5.13
CA CYS A 70 9.89 3.08 6.53
C CYS A 70 11.24 2.40 6.70
N THR A 71 12.20 2.80 5.85
CA THR A 71 13.56 2.28 5.79
C THR A 71 14.56 3.43 5.73
N GLU A 72 15.81 3.19 6.15
CA GLU A 72 16.87 4.20 6.15
C GLU A 72 17.07 4.89 4.79
N PRO A 73 17.11 4.19 3.63
CA PRO A 73 17.28 4.87 2.34
C PRO A 73 16.16 5.84 1.97
N SER A 74 14.97 5.66 2.54
CA SER A 74 13.81 6.53 2.32
C SER A 74 13.91 7.83 3.14
N SER A 75 14.59 7.82 4.29
CA SER A 75 14.68 8.99 5.18
C SER A 75 15.39 10.18 4.50
N ALA A 76 16.41 9.90 3.68
CA ALA A 76 17.11 10.91 2.89
C ALA A 76 16.28 11.48 1.72
N ALA A 77 15.25 10.75 1.28
CA ALA A 77 14.45 11.11 0.12
C ALA A 77 13.34 12.11 0.43
N TRP A 78 12.87 12.18 1.68
CA TRP A 78 11.62 12.87 2.03
C TRP A 78 11.76 13.88 3.16
N ASN A 79 10.73 14.71 3.34
CA ASN A 79 10.60 15.50 4.57
C ASN A 79 10.37 14.53 5.75
N THR A 80 11.25 14.58 6.75
CA THR A 80 11.24 13.65 7.88
C THR A 80 9.92 13.61 8.62
N THR A 81 9.30 14.77 8.89
CA THR A 81 8.03 14.84 9.62
C THR A 81 6.89 14.18 8.86
N LEU A 82 6.79 14.43 7.55
CA LEU A 82 5.77 13.78 6.71
C LEU A 82 5.99 12.27 6.62
N LEU A 83 7.25 11.83 6.52
CA LEU A 83 7.59 10.41 6.47
C LEU A 83 7.28 9.70 7.81
N GLU A 84 7.61 10.33 8.94
CA GLU A 84 7.31 9.82 10.29
C GLU A 84 5.81 9.69 10.50
N GLU A 85 5.02 10.68 10.09
CA GLU A 85 3.56 10.63 10.19
C GLU A 85 2.99 9.50 9.30
N PHE A 86 3.51 9.37 8.09
CA PHE A 86 3.11 8.30 7.17
C PHE A 86 3.43 6.91 7.73
N CYS A 87 4.64 6.71 8.24
CA CYS A 87 5.09 5.43 8.79
C CYS A 87 4.38 5.07 10.11
N SER A 88 4.17 6.04 10.99
CA SER A 88 3.45 5.84 12.25
C SER A 88 2.01 5.44 11.97
N GLY A 89 1.34 6.14 11.06
CA GLY A 89 -0.03 5.79 10.68
C GLY A 89 -0.13 4.40 10.03
N LEU A 90 0.83 4.02 9.17
CA LEU A 90 0.87 2.65 8.61
C LEU A 90 1.01 1.60 9.72
N SER A 91 1.89 1.84 10.70
CA SER A 91 2.10 0.96 11.85
C SER A 91 0.83 0.81 12.70
N GLU A 92 0.14 1.91 12.98
CA GLU A 92 -1.14 1.91 13.69
C GLU A 92 -2.19 1.08 12.93
N GLN A 93 -2.28 1.25 11.61
CA GLN A 93 -3.26 0.53 10.81
C GLN A 93 -2.95 -0.97 10.73
N LEU A 94 -1.67 -1.35 10.61
CA LEU A 94 -1.24 -2.75 10.66
C LEU A 94 -1.63 -3.40 11.98
N SER A 95 -1.30 -2.75 13.11
CA SER A 95 -1.67 -3.21 14.45
C SER A 95 -3.19 -3.38 14.62
N ALA A 96 -3.98 -2.43 14.09
CA ALA A 96 -5.44 -2.49 14.16
C ALA A 96 -6.04 -3.63 13.31
N LEU A 97 -5.44 -3.93 12.15
CA LEU A 97 -5.86 -5.04 11.29
C LEU A 97 -5.54 -6.39 11.93
N GLU A 98 -4.35 -6.55 12.51
CA GLU A 98 -3.92 -7.78 13.20
C GLU A 98 -4.81 -8.10 14.41
N ALA A 99 -5.25 -7.07 15.14
CA ALA A 99 -6.19 -7.22 16.25
C ALA A 99 -7.63 -7.57 15.80
N CYS A 100 -7.94 -7.54 14.50
CA CYS A 100 -9.29 -7.81 13.99
C CYS A 100 -9.55 -9.34 13.94
N PRO A 101 -10.57 -9.86 14.66
CA PRO A 101 -10.86 -11.30 14.67
C PRO A 101 -11.24 -11.88 13.30
N MET A 102 -11.73 -11.05 12.36
CA MET A 102 -12.02 -11.47 10.98
C MET A 102 -10.75 -11.86 10.22
N GLN A 103 -9.58 -11.41 10.66
CA GLN A 103 -8.28 -11.73 10.07
C GLN A 103 -7.68 -13.02 10.67
N ALA A 104 -8.08 -13.38 11.91
CA ALA A 104 -7.69 -14.63 12.58
C ALA A 104 -8.36 -15.88 11.99
N ALA A 105 -9.49 -15.71 11.28
CA ALA A 105 -10.01 -16.72 10.36
C ALA A 105 -9.11 -16.77 9.12
N ARG A 106 -7.86 -17.24 9.31
CA ARG A 106 -6.90 -17.47 8.24
C ARG A 106 -7.59 -18.26 7.15
N VAL A 107 -7.80 -17.57 6.03
CA VAL A 107 -8.01 -18.05 4.68
C VAL A 107 -7.84 -19.56 4.61
N GLY A 108 -8.96 -20.26 4.76
CA GLY A 108 -9.14 -21.52 4.04
C GLY A 108 -8.86 -21.19 2.58
N GLU A 109 -7.84 -21.83 2.05
CA GLU A 109 -7.34 -21.73 0.69
C GLU A 109 -8.51 -21.55 -0.29
N THR A 110 -8.69 -20.35 -0.83
CA THR A 110 -9.48 -20.23 -2.06
C THR A 110 -8.64 -20.81 -3.19
N PRO A 111 -9.09 -21.89 -3.86
CA PRO A 111 -8.37 -22.46 -4.98
C PRO A 111 -8.38 -21.45 -6.14
N GLY A 112 -7.21 -20.96 -6.56
CA GLY A 112 -7.05 -20.33 -7.87
C GLY A 112 -6.13 -19.11 -7.97
N MET A 113 -6.01 -18.27 -6.94
CA MET A 113 -5.13 -17.09 -6.99
C MET A 113 -4.39 -16.88 -5.67
N ASN A 114 -3.06 -17.01 -5.70
CA ASN A 114 -2.19 -16.63 -4.59
C ASN A 114 -1.99 -15.11 -4.62
N VAL A 115 -2.99 -14.36 -4.11
CA VAL A 115 -2.98 -12.90 -4.05
C VAL A 115 -1.75 -12.37 -3.33
N ASP A 116 -1.32 -13.05 -2.26
CA ASP A 116 -0.11 -12.71 -1.51
C ASP A 116 1.15 -12.81 -2.38
N SER A 117 1.27 -13.84 -3.22
CA SER A 117 2.38 -14.00 -4.17
C SER A 117 2.37 -12.91 -5.23
N ILE A 118 1.20 -12.58 -5.79
CA ILE A 118 1.05 -11.53 -6.81
C ILE A 118 1.47 -10.17 -6.24
N LEU A 119 0.97 -9.81 -5.07
CA LEU A 119 1.34 -8.58 -4.38
C LEU A 119 2.83 -8.58 -4.01
N ARG A 120 3.36 -9.71 -3.51
CA ARG A 120 4.80 -9.84 -3.20
C ARG A 120 5.67 -9.57 -4.42
N ASN A 121 5.35 -10.16 -5.57
CA ASN A 121 6.11 -9.95 -6.80
C ASN A 121 6.03 -8.49 -7.28
N TYR A 122 4.86 -7.85 -7.17
CA TYR A 122 4.70 -6.44 -7.49
C TYR A 122 5.60 -5.54 -6.64
N PHE A 123 5.57 -5.70 -5.31
CA PHE A 123 6.42 -4.89 -4.43
C PHE A 123 7.91 -5.25 -4.53
N GLN A 124 8.24 -6.50 -4.87
CA GLN A 124 9.62 -6.89 -5.13
C GLN A 124 10.19 -6.15 -6.35
N ARG A 125 9.42 -5.98 -7.43
CA ARG A 125 9.84 -5.14 -8.58
C ARG A 125 10.10 -3.70 -8.17
N ILE A 126 9.28 -3.14 -7.29
CA ILE A 126 9.50 -1.80 -6.72
C ILE A 126 10.83 -1.71 -5.96
N SER A 127 11.10 -2.68 -5.08
CA SER A 127 12.35 -2.72 -4.32
C SER A 127 13.58 -2.88 -5.20
N LEU A 128 13.52 -3.78 -6.20
CA LEU A 128 14.61 -3.99 -7.17
C LEU A 128 14.87 -2.74 -7.99
N TYR A 129 13.83 -2.07 -8.48
CA TYR A 129 13.96 -0.81 -9.20
C TYR A 129 14.67 0.28 -8.38
N LEU A 130 14.33 0.42 -7.08
CA LEU A 130 15.01 1.36 -6.19
C LEU A 130 16.50 1.02 -6.06
N GLN A 131 16.84 -0.26 -5.94
CA GLN A 131 18.23 -0.72 -5.88
C GLN A 131 18.99 -0.44 -7.18
N GLU A 132 18.41 -0.79 -8.34
CA GLU A 132 19.00 -0.56 -9.66
C GLU A 132 19.25 0.92 -9.93
N LYS A 133 18.32 1.78 -9.49
CA LYS A 133 18.44 3.24 -9.60
C LYS A 133 19.18 3.88 -8.43
N GLN A 134 19.82 3.08 -7.58
CA GLN A 134 20.66 3.52 -6.45
C GLN A 134 19.93 4.52 -5.53
N TYR A 135 18.64 4.30 -5.32
CA TYR A 135 17.79 5.13 -4.46
C TYR A 135 17.84 6.63 -4.82
N SER A 136 18.03 6.95 -6.12
CA SER A 136 18.10 8.33 -6.56
C SER A 136 16.79 9.09 -6.31
N PRO A 137 16.82 10.44 -6.22
CA PRO A 137 15.61 11.23 -6.02
C PRO A 137 14.50 10.94 -7.06
N CYS A 138 14.88 10.75 -8.32
CA CYS A 138 13.92 10.39 -9.37
C CYS A 138 13.36 8.98 -9.22
N ALA A 139 14.14 8.02 -8.72
CA ALA A 139 13.64 6.69 -8.44
C ALA A 139 12.56 6.72 -7.36
N TRP A 140 12.81 7.46 -6.28
CA TRP A 140 11.86 7.66 -5.20
C TRP A 140 10.58 8.35 -5.65
N GLU A 141 10.66 9.33 -6.54
CA GLU A 141 9.47 9.97 -7.10
C GLU A 141 8.65 9.07 -7.99
N THR A 142 9.29 8.24 -8.83
CA THR A 142 8.59 7.20 -9.59
C THR A 142 7.88 6.23 -8.63
N VAL A 143 8.55 5.76 -7.58
CA VAL A 143 7.94 4.84 -6.60
C VAL A 143 6.82 5.50 -5.80
N ARG A 144 6.99 6.75 -5.37
CA ARG A 144 5.94 7.53 -4.69
C ARG A 144 4.68 7.63 -5.55
N ALA A 145 4.84 7.92 -6.85
CA ALA A 145 3.73 7.96 -7.78
C ALA A 145 3.09 6.58 -7.98
N GLU A 146 3.88 5.51 -8.05
CA GLU A 146 3.36 4.14 -8.18
C GLU A 146 2.55 3.71 -6.95
N ILE A 147 3.01 4.06 -5.75
CA ILE A 147 2.42 3.66 -4.46
C ILE A 147 1.08 4.36 -4.19
N MET A 148 0.77 5.44 -4.90
CA MET A 148 -0.58 6.02 -4.92
C MET A 148 -1.63 4.99 -5.38
N LYS A 149 -1.29 4.09 -6.30
CA LYS A 149 -2.24 3.09 -6.85
C LYS A 149 -2.75 2.10 -5.79
N PRO A 150 -1.89 1.35 -5.05
CA PRO A 150 -2.37 0.44 -4.01
C PRO A 150 -3.13 1.16 -2.89
N LEU A 151 -2.73 2.37 -2.50
CA LEU A 151 -3.46 3.14 -1.48
C LEU A 151 -4.83 3.61 -1.97
N PHE A 152 -4.95 4.00 -3.24
CA PHE A 152 -6.24 4.31 -3.85
C PHE A 152 -7.13 3.07 -3.96
N SER A 153 -6.57 1.91 -4.33
CA SER A 153 -7.32 0.65 -4.28
C SER A 153 -7.78 0.32 -2.85
N SER A 154 -6.96 0.57 -1.82
CA SER A 154 -7.35 0.40 -0.43
C SER A 154 -8.55 1.26 -0.03
N THR A 155 -8.65 2.52 -0.48
CA THR A 155 -9.82 3.37 -0.18
C THR A 155 -11.09 2.79 -0.79
N ILE A 156 -11.02 2.30 -2.03
CA ILE A 156 -12.15 1.66 -2.71
C ILE A 156 -12.57 0.38 -2.00
N LEU A 157 -11.61 -0.48 -1.64
CA LEU A 157 -11.88 -1.72 -0.91
C LEU A 157 -12.59 -1.42 0.41
N GLN A 158 -12.06 -0.49 1.20
CA GLN A 158 -12.61 -0.14 2.50
C GLN A 158 -14.00 0.51 2.42
N GLU A 159 -14.25 1.31 1.38
CA GLU A 159 -15.58 1.88 1.12
C GLU A 159 -16.58 0.78 0.71
N GLY A 160 -16.15 -0.17 -0.13
CA GLY A 160 -16.96 -1.34 -0.49
C GLY A 160 -17.35 -2.18 0.73
N LEU A 161 -16.44 -2.33 1.71
CA LEU A 161 -16.71 -3.03 2.97
C LEU A 161 -17.77 -2.33 3.83
N ARG A 162 -17.83 -0.99 3.80
CA ARG A 162 -18.82 -0.21 4.54
C ARG A 162 -20.23 -0.33 3.96
N ARG A 163 -20.34 -0.43 2.63
CA ARG A 163 -21.63 -0.50 1.92
C ARG A 163 -22.30 -1.86 1.99
N LYS A 164 -21.54 -2.95 2.11
CA LYS A 164 -22.06 -4.33 2.26
C LYS A 164 -22.54 -4.64 3.69
N LYS A 165 -23.08 -3.65 4.39
CA LYS A 165 -23.60 -3.78 5.76
C LYS A 165 -24.95 -4.48 5.81
#